data_AF-A0A1H7YR76-F1
#
_entry.id   AF-A0A1H7YR76-F1
#
_cell.length_a   1.000
_cell.length_b   1.000
_cell.length_c   1.000
_cell.angle_alpha   90.00
_cell.angle_beta   90.00
_cell.angle_gamma   90.00
#
_symmetry.space_group_name_H-M   'P 1'
#
loop_
_entity.id
_entity.type
_entity.pdbx_description
1 polymer ?
#
loop_
_entity_poly.entity_id
_entity_poly.type
_entity_poly.pdbx_seq_one_letter_code
_entity_poly.pdbx_strand_id
1 'polypeptide(L)'
;MNTGLAADIIVALDRHPNATDIIRAKVLEITDHRYALPEIRETYLREGHSDWLAWAYAVGSRAMYKQARNYLFDYFKNVSDKNGIIAEIIESD
;
A
#
# COMPACT_ATOMS: atom_id res chain seq x y z
N MET A 1 -18.67 -9.96 -5.13
CA MET A 1 -18.59 -11.16 -5.99
C MET A 1 -17.19 -11.73 -5.83
N ASN A 2 -17.03 -12.89 -5.18
CA ASN A 2 -15.72 -13.53 -4.98
C ASN A 2 -15.48 -14.44 -6.19
N THR A 3 -14.63 -14.01 -7.13
CA THR A 3 -14.32 -14.78 -8.35
C THR A 3 -12.95 -15.43 -8.18
N GLY A 4 -12.75 -16.61 -8.76
CA GLY A 4 -11.45 -17.29 -8.75
C GLY A 4 -10.33 -16.53 -9.47
N LEU A 5 -10.67 -15.47 -10.23
CA LEU A 5 -9.74 -14.68 -11.04
C LEU A 5 -9.27 -13.40 -10.35
N ALA A 6 -9.77 -13.10 -9.14
CA ALA A 6 -9.52 -11.81 -8.49
C ALA A 6 -8.02 -11.55 -8.27
N ALA A 7 -7.25 -12.56 -7.85
CA ALA A 7 -5.80 -12.45 -7.68
C ALA A 7 -5.08 -12.13 -9.00
N ASP A 8 -5.41 -12.87 -10.06
CA ASP A 8 -4.78 -12.69 -11.37
C ASP A 8 -5.08 -11.30 -11.94
N ILE A 9 -6.32 -10.81 -11.77
CA ILE A 9 -6.71 -9.47 -12.21
C ILE A 9 -5.95 -8.38 -11.43
N ILE A 10 -5.83 -8.52 -10.11
CA ILE A 10 -5.09 -7.56 -9.26
C ILE A 10 -3.63 -7.49 -9.70
N VAL A 11 -2.98 -8.64 -9.89
CA VAL A 11 -1.59 -8.71 -10.34
C VAL A 11 -1.46 -8.15 -11.76
N ALA A 12 -2.39 -8.45 -12.66
CA ALA A 12 -2.39 -7.93 -14.02
C ALA A 12 -2.52 -6.40 -14.04
N LEU A 13 -3.34 -5.80 -13.17
CA LEU A 13 -3.49 -4.34 -13.07
C LEU A 13 -2.23 -3.65 -12.55
N ASP A 14 -1.58 -4.20 -11.52
CA ASP A 14 -0.35 -3.65 -10.95
C ASP A 14 0.84 -3.74 -11.92
N ARG A 15 1.00 -4.91 -12.56
CA ARG A 15 2.15 -5.24 -13.40
C ARG A 15 1.95 -4.96 -14.89
N HIS A 16 0.79 -4.40 -15.28
CA HIS A 16 0.55 -4.07 -16.67
C HIS A 16 1.64 -3.10 -17.17
N PRO A 17 2.24 -3.31 -18.36
CA PRO A 17 3.30 -2.42 -18.89
C PRO A 17 2.87 -0.95 -18.99
N ASN A 18 1.57 -0.72 -19.21
CA ASN A 18 0.97 0.62 -19.29
C ASN A 18 0.27 1.05 -17.99
N ALA A 19 0.45 0.34 -16.89
CA ALA A 19 -0.06 0.81 -15.60
C ALA A 19 0.68 2.10 -15.23
N THR A 20 -0.09 3.14 -14.95
CA THR A 20 0.43 4.40 -14.40
C THR A 20 0.53 4.30 -12.89
N ASP A 21 1.24 5.23 -12.27
CA ASP A 21 1.34 5.28 -10.80
C ASP A 21 -0.03 5.47 -10.15
N ILE A 22 -0.97 6.14 -10.83
CA ILE A 22 -2.35 6.26 -10.36
C ILE A 22 -3.03 4.89 -10.33
N ILE A 23 -2.88 4.06 -11.37
CA ILE A 23 -3.48 2.72 -11.42
C ILE A 23 -2.90 1.85 -10.30
N ARG A 24 -1.57 1.85 -10.13
CA ARG A 24 -0.89 1.11 -9.06
C ARG A 24 -1.31 1.59 -7.68
N ALA A 25 -1.38 2.91 -7.47
CA ALA A 25 -1.89 3.50 -6.24
C ALA A 25 -3.30 2.99 -5.90
N LYS A 26 -4.21 2.87 -6.89
CA LYS A 26 -5.55 2.32 -6.65
C LYS A 26 -5.55 0.85 -6.26
N VAL A 27 -4.62 0.04 -6.77
CA VAL A 27 -4.45 -1.34 -6.29
C VAL A 27 -3.92 -1.35 -4.85
N LEU A 28 -2.91 -0.51 -4.56
CA LEU A 28 -2.30 -0.43 -3.24
C LEU A 28 -3.28 0.02 -2.15
N GLU A 29 -4.23 0.92 -2.45
CA GLU A 29 -5.26 1.40 -1.52
C GLU A 29 -6.26 0.32 -1.06
N ILE A 30 -6.33 -0.87 -1.71
CA ILE A 30 -7.33 -1.91 -1.41
C ILE A 30 -7.03 -2.63 -0.09
N THR A 31 -7.63 -2.25 1.02
CA THR A 31 -7.27 -2.75 2.36
C THR A 31 -7.51 -4.25 2.67
N ASP A 32 -7.86 -5.05 1.67
CA ASP A 32 -7.96 -6.51 1.81
C ASP A 32 -6.56 -7.15 1.94
N HIS A 33 -6.49 -8.27 2.65
CA HIS A 33 -5.26 -9.05 2.85
C HIS A 33 -5.19 -10.29 1.96
N ARG A 34 -6.26 -10.60 1.24
CA ARG A 34 -6.29 -11.71 0.27
C ARG A 34 -5.58 -11.28 -1.02
N TYR A 35 -5.44 -12.24 -1.94
CA TYR A 35 -5.01 -11.98 -3.32
C TYR A 35 -3.61 -11.38 -3.47
N ALA A 36 -2.70 -11.68 -2.53
CA ALA A 36 -1.33 -11.19 -2.49
C ALA A 36 -1.17 -9.65 -2.37
N LEU A 37 -2.24 -8.95 -1.97
CA LEU A 37 -2.21 -7.49 -1.79
C LEU A 37 -1.18 -7.02 -0.75
N PRO A 38 -0.98 -7.70 0.40
CA PRO A 38 0.09 -7.34 1.35
C PRO A 38 1.49 -7.42 0.75
N GLU A 39 1.76 -8.44 -0.08
CA GLU A 39 3.05 -8.66 -0.71
C GLU A 39 3.31 -7.63 -1.82
N ILE A 40 2.29 -7.31 -2.63
CA ILE A 40 2.35 -6.21 -3.61
C ILE A 40 2.63 -4.89 -2.89
N ARG A 41 2.03 -4.68 -1.71
CA ARG A 41 2.29 -3.50 -0.89
C ARG A 41 3.75 -3.43 -0.43
N GLU A 42 4.28 -4.50 0.16
CA GLU A 42 5.64 -4.50 0.72
C GLU A 42 6.72 -4.12 -0.29
N THR A 43 6.53 -4.39 -1.58
CA THR A 43 7.52 -4.00 -2.60
C THR A 43 7.71 -2.50 -2.72
N TYR A 44 6.66 -1.70 -2.54
CA TYR A 44 6.74 -0.24 -2.70
C TYR A 44 7.26 0.49 -1.45
N LEU A 45 7.23 -0.16 -0.28
CA LEU A 45 7.69 0.48 0.96
C LEU A 45 9.21 0.48 1.11
N ARG A 46 9.89 -0.57 0.65
CA ARG A 46 11.34 -0.74 0.88
C ARG A 46 12.21 0.29 0.15
N GLU A 47 11.64 1.01 -0.80
CA GLU A 47 12.38 1.93 -1.66
C GLU A 47 12.48 3.36 -1.10
N GLY A 48 11.83 3.67 0.03
CA GLY A 48 11.97 4.98 0.68
C GLY A 48 11.33 6.13 -0.09
N HIS A 49 10.20 5.88 -0.74
CA HIS A 49 9.49 6.87 -1.55
C HIS A 49 8.61 7.81 -0.71
N SER A 50 8.38 9.01 -1.25
CA SER A 50 7.46 10.02 -0.71
C SER A 50 6.54 10.54 -1.83
N ASP A 51 5.81 9.62 -2.44
CA ASP A 51 4.95 9.85 -3.60
C ASP A 51 3.58 9.17 -3.45
N TRP A 52 2.77 9.21 -4.52
CA TRP A 52 1.44 8.60 -4.54
C TRP A 52 1.44 7.10 -4.21
N LEU A 53 2.46 6.36 -4.61
CA LEU A 53 2.52 4.91 -4.37
C LEU A 53 2.80 4.62 -2.90
N ALA A 54 3.75 5.36 -2.31
CA ALA A 54 4.07 5.25 -0.89
C ALA A 54 2.87 5.62 0.01
N TRP A 55 2.12 6.64 -0.38
CA TRP A 55 0.93 7.08 0.36
C TRP A 55 -0.24 6.10 0.21
N ALA A 56 -0.48 5.61 -1.00
CA ALA A 56 -1.49 4.59 -1.27
C ALA A 56 -1.22 3.28 -0.52
N TYR A 57 0.05 2.88 -0.46
CA TYR A 57 0.50 1.78 0.37
C TYR A 57 0.09 1.97 1.84
N ALA A 58 0.39 3.15 2.41
CA ALA A 58 0.12 3.41 3.82
C ALA A 58 -1.39 3.29 4.09
N VAL A 59 -2.22 3.89 3.23
CA VAL A 59 -3.68 3.81 3.31
C VAL A 59 -4.17 2.36 3.23
N GLY A 60 -3.66 1.59 2.26
CA GLY A 60 -3.98 0.18 2.09
C GLY A 60 -3.60 -0.70 3.29
N SER A 61 -2.62 -0.26 4.07
CA SER A 61 -2.12 -0.96 5.25
C SER A 61 -2.95 -0.71 6.52
N ARG A 62 -4.00 0.12 6.46
CA ARG A 62 -4.80 0.45 7.66
C ARG A 62 -5.50 -0.75 8.31
N ALA A 63 -5.80 -1.80 7.53
CA ALA A 63 -6.42 -3.02 8.03
C ALA A 63 -5.44 -4.01 8.67
N MET A 64 -4.13 -3.76 8.59
CA MET A 64 -3.11 -4.59 9.24
C MET A 64 -3.23 -4.53 10.76
N TYR A 65 -2.67 -5.53 11.44
CA TYR A 65 -2.52 -5.48 12.89
C TYR A 65 -1.74 -4.24 13.31
N LYS A 66 -2.29 -3.48 14.27
CA LYS A 66 -1.78 -2.17 14.70
C LYS A 66 -0.28 -2.19 14.98
N GLN A 67 0.21 -3.19 15.72
CA GLN A 67 1.62 -3.31 16.06
C GLN A 67 2.50 -3.51 14.82
N ALA A 68 2.08 -4.35 13.88
CA ALA A 68 2.81 -4.60 12.65
C ALA A 68 2.81 -3.36 11.75
N ARG A 69 1.67 -2.70 11.60
CA ARG A 69 1.51 -1.45 10.84
C ARG A 69 2.43 -0.35 11.36
N ASN A 70 2.41 -0.11 12.68
CA ASN A 70 3.18 0.97 13.28
C ASN A 70 4.70 0.71 13.20
N TYR A 71 5.15 -0.55 13.38
CA TYR A 71 6.55 -0.92 13.14
C TYR A 71 6.99 -0.61 11.70
N LEU A 72 6.10 -0.84 10.75
CA LEU A 72 6.30 -0.54 9.35
C LEU A 72 6.37 0.98 9.09
N PHE A 73 5.54 1.74 9.79
CA PHE A 73 5.48 3.20 9.65
C PHE A 73 6.62 3.94 10.33
N ASP A 74 7.31 3.32 11.28
CA ASP A 74 8.52 3.89 11.88
C ASP A 74 9.57 4.26 10.84
N TYR A 75 9.71 3.47 9.77
CA TYR A 75 10.60 3.80 8.67
C TYR A 75 9.96 4.80 7.69
N PHE A 76 8.71 4.58 7.32
CA PHE A 76 7.98 5.40 6.33
C PHE A 76 7.89 6.88 6.73
N LYS A 77 7.59 7.18 8.00
CA LYS A 77 7.44 8.56 8.49
C LYS A 77 8.74 9.36 8.45
N ASN A 78 9.88 8.68 8.55
CA ASN A 78 11.20 9.31 8.56
C ASN A 78 11.71 9.69 7.16
N VAL A 79 11.02 9.25 6.10
CA VAL A 79 11.38 9.57 4.71
C VAL A 79 11.10 11.04 4.38
N SER A 80 9.97 11.59 4.85
CA SER A 80 9.60 12.99 4.63
C SER A 80 8.51 13.45 5.59
N ASP A 81 8.39 14.76 5.81
CA ASP A 81 7.30 15.34 6.60
C ASP A 81 5.91 14.97 6.06
N LYS A 82 5.79 14.78 4.74
CA LYS A 82 4.52 14.39 4.10
C LYS A 82 4.13 12.97 4.47
N ASN A 83 5.09 12.05 4.46
CA ASN A 83 4.88 10.69 4.93
C ASN A 83 4.55 10.67 6.42
N GLY A 84 5.21 11.53 7.21
CA GLY A 84 4.90 11.71 8.63
C GLY A 84 3.43 12.04 8.88
N ILE A 85 2.91 13.07 8.20
CA ILE A 85 1.49 13.48 8.32
C ILE A 85 0.54 12.31 7.96
N ILE A 86 0.84 11.60 6.87
CA ILE A 86 -0.01 10.48 6.42
C ILE A 86 0.03 9.32 7.42
N ALA A 87 1.22 9.00 7.94
CA ALA A 87 1.39 7.97 8.96
C ALA A 87 0.59 8.30 10.22
N GLU A 88 0.72 9.53 10.73
CA GLU A 88 0.00 9.98 11.94
C GLU A 88 -1.52 9.84 11.80
N ILE A 89 -2.08 10.23 10.64
CA ILE A 89 -3.52 10.09 10.36
C ILE A 89 -3.93 8.60 10.43
N ILE A 90 -3.19 7.72 9.76
CA ILE A 90 -3.55 6.30 9.67
C ILE A 90 -3.28 5.55 10.98
N GLU A 91 -2.30 5.97 11.78
CA GLU A 91 -2.04 5.38 13.09
C GLU A 91 -3.14 5.69 14.12
N SER A 92 -3.86 6.80 13.90
CA SER A 92 -4.98 7.24 14.73
C SER A 92 -6.31 6.53 14.41
N ASP A 93 -6.43 5.94 13.22
CA ASP A 93 -7.50 5.01 12.81
C ASP A 93 -7.35 3.63 13.50
#